data_AF-A0A1V4ZCS6-F1
#
_entry.id   AF-A0A1V4ZCS6-F1
#
_cell.length_a   1.000
_cell.length_b   1.000
_cell.length_c   1.000
_cell.angle_alpha   90.00
_cell.angle_beta   90.00
_cell.angle_gamma   90.00
#
_symmetry.space_group_name_H-M   'P 1'
#
loop_
_entity.id
_entity.type
_entity.pdbx_description
1 polymer ?
#
loop_
_entity_poly.entity_id
_entity_poly.type
_entity_poly.pdbx_seq_one_letter_code
_entity_poly.pdbx_strand_id
1 'polypeptide(L)'
;MLEWKVLGKKTLPVGIQDTWESQLEALAKKREDSAKFLKMMGKADIAYKFDTIRELHIFQVTLPSKTSMADLEYFRDYIQTLRKSARAVMVSLEGKEQKSTVVISADEDVNEYQVRRETHEVHPMDRSHSH
;
A
#
# COMPACT_ATOMS: atom_id res chain seq x y z
N MET A 1 -7.95 -18.13 18.08
CA MET A 1 -7.91 -17.18 16.96
C MET A 1 -6.45 -16.96 16.63
N LEU A 2 -6.06 -17.09 15.36
CA LEU A 2 -4.65 -16.95 14.99
C LEU A 2 -4.15 -15.54 15.33
N GLU A 3 -2.99 -15.44 15.98
CA GLU A 3 -2.37 -14.18 16.39
C GLU A 3 -1.60 -13.56 15.23
N TRP A 4 -2.22 -12.55 14.60
CA TRP A 4 -1.56 -11.71 13.61
C TRP A 4 -0.93 -10.50 14.28
N LYS A 5 0.27 -10.11 13.84
CA LYS A 5 0.91 -8.86 14.21
C LYS A 5 1.42 -8.12 12.99
N VAL A 6 1.28 -6.80 13.02
CA VAL A 6 1.85 -5.89 12.04
C VAL A 6 2.71 -4.88 12.77
N LEU A 7 4.00 -4.83 12.46
CA LEU A 7 5.00 -4.04 13.19
C LEU A 7 4.88 -4.21 14.72
N GLY A 8 4.63 -5.44 15.16
CA GLY A 8 4.49 -5.81 16.58
C GLY A 8 3.12 -5.60 17.21
N LYS A 9 2.19 -4.89 16.55
CA LYS A 9 0.83 -4.66 17.06
C LYS A 9 -0.12 -5.78 16.61
N LYS A 10 -0.86 -6.35 17.57
CA LYS A 10 -1.86 -7.40 17.28
C LYS A 10 -2.96 -6.87 16.37
N THR A 11 -3.41 -7.71 15.44
CA THR A 11 -4.48 -7.37 14.50
C THR A 11 -5.25 -8.62 14.05
N LEU A 12 -6.26 -8.41 13.20
CA LEU A 12 -6.94 -9.44 12.42
C LEU A 12 -6.50 -9.32 10.96
N PRO A 13 -6.65 -10.37 10.12
CA PRO A 13 -6.31 -10.30 8.70
C PRO A 13 -6.94 -9.11 7.97
N VAL A 14 -8.20 -8.79 8.29
CA VAL A 14 -8.95 -7.68 7.68
C VAL A 14 -8.42 -6.30 8.08
N GLY A 15 -7.66 -6.18 9.17
CA GLY A 15 -7.15 -4.91 9.70
C GLY A 15 -5.65 -4.71 9.45
N ILE A 16 -5.02 -5.54 8.61
CA ILE A 16 -3.57 -5.48 8.36
C ILE A 16 -3.14 -4.11 7.82
N GLN A 17 -3.89 -3.55 6.87
CA GLN A 17 -3.65 -2.23 6.31
C GLN A 17 -3.67 -1.13 7.37
N ASP A 18 -4.81 -0.97 8.05
CA ASP A 18 -5.02 0.09 9.05
C ASP A 18 -4.02 0.00 10.19
N THR A 19 -3.67 -1.24 10.58
CA THR A 19 -2.69 -1.48 11.64
C THR A 19 -1.30 -1.05 11.17
N TRP A 20 -0.93 -1.37 9.93
CA TRP A 20 0.36 -0.96 9.36
C TRP A 20 0.51 0.54 9.31
N GLU A 21 -0.48 1.24 8.73
CA GLU A 21 -0.52 2.69 8.65
C GLU A 21 -0.43 3.34 10.04
N SER A 22 -1.30 2.91 10.96
CA SER A 22 -1.31 3.41 12.34
C SER A 22 0.02 3.19 13.06
N GLN A 23 0.71 2.07 12.80
CA GLN A 23 2.02 1.80 13.39
C GLN A 23 3.11 2.67 12.78
N LEU A 24 3.11 2.90 11.47
CA LEU A 24 4.06 3.83 10.84
C LEU A 24 3.89 5.24 11.40
N GLU A 25 2.67 5.73 11.51
CA GLU A 25 2.41 7.05 12.12
C GLU A 25 2.87 7.11 13.57
N ALA A 26 2.55 6.10 14.38
CA ALA A 26 2.92 6.06 15.79
C ALA A 26 4.43 6.02 15.99
N LEU A 27 5.17 5.34 15.09
CA LEU A 27 6.63 5.33 15.09
C LEU A 27 7.19 6.67 14.62
N ALA A 28 6.61 7.28 13.59
CA ALA A 28 7.03 8.59 13.10
C ALA A 28 6.84 9.68 14.15
N LYS A 29 5.70 9.73 14.85
CA LYS A 29 5.40 10.72 15.90
C LYS A 29 6.42 10.74 17.06
N LYS A 30 7.23 9.68 17.22
CA LYS A 30 8.33 9.62 18.20
C LYS A 30 9.62 10.29 17.72
N ARG A 31 9.65 10.82 16.50
CA ARG A 31 10.82 11.42 15.86
C ARG A 31 10.59 12.89 15.59
N GLU A 32 11.64 13.69 15.79
CA GLU A 32 11.60 15.16 15.64
C GLU A 32 11.43 15.59 14.16
N ASP A 33 11.90 14.79 13.21
CA ASP A 33 11.88 15.07 11.76
C ASP A 33 10.63 14.55 11.03
N SER A 34 9.58 14.19 11.78
CA SER A 34 8.42 13.44 11.24
C SER A 34 7.38 14.26 10.50
N ALA A 35 7.42 15.59 10.59
CA ALA A 35 6.38 16.46 10.05
C ALA A 35 6.16 16.29 8.53
N LYS A 36 7.25 16.21 7.75
CA LYS A 36 7.18 16.02 6.29
C LYS A 36 6.60 14.63 5.96
N PHE A 37 7.10 13.59 6.62
CA PHE A 37 6.61 12.23 6.45
C PHE A 37 5.11 12.11 6.75
N LEU A 38 4.64 12.59 7.90
CA LEU A 38 3.23 12.54 8.29
C LEU A 38 2.32 13.30 7.30
N LYS A 39 2.80 14.44 6.78
CA LYS A 39 2.07 15.19 5.75
C LYS A 39 1.95 14.43 4.42
N MET A 40 2.98 13.65 4.06
CA MET A 40 2.92 12.79 2.89
C MET A 40 2.03 11.58 3.12
N MET A 41 2.12 10.97 4.32
CA MET A 41 1.29 9.84 4.72
C MET A 41 -0.20 10.18 4.63
N GLY A 42 -0.61 11.34 5.14
CA GLY A 42 -2.02 11.79 5.06
C GLY A 42 -2.51 12.16 3.65
N LYS A 43 -1.66 12.06 2.63
CA LYS A 43 -2.03 12.21 1.20
C LYS A 43 -1.90 10.92 0.41
N ALA A 44 -1.31 9.89 1.02
CA ALA A 44 -1.08 8.63 0.36
C ALA A 44 -2.38 7.82 0.34
N ASP A 45 -2.69 7.23 -0.81
CA ASP A 45 -3.62 6.11 -0.87
C ASP A 45 -2.86 4.83 -0.58
N ILE A 46 -3.37 4.02 0.35
CA ILE A 46 -2.70 2.82 0.83
C ILE A 46 -3.62 1.65 0.61
N ALA A 47 -3.10 0.63 -0.06
CA ALA A 47 -3.82 -0.61 -0.29
C ALA A 47 -3.00 -1.79 0.20
N TYR A 48 -3.65 -2.71 0.90
CA TYR A 48 -3.08 -4.02 1.23
C TYR A 48 -3.58 -5.11 0.28
N LYS A 49 -2.65 -5.92 -0.22
CA LYS A 49 -2.94 -7.11 -1.03
C LYS A 49 -2.13 -8.29 -0.51
N PHE A 50 -2.71 -9.48 -0.54
CA PHE A 50 -1.98 -10.73 -0.30
C PHE A 50 -1.89 -11.51 -1.61
N ASP A 51 -0.68 -11.68 -2.12
CA ASP A 51 -0.41 -12.56 -3.26
C ASP A 51 -0.33 -14.00 -2.74
N THR A 52 -1.35 -14.80 -3.03
CA THR A 52 -1.45 -16.19 -2.56
C THR A 52 -0.48 -17.13 -3.27
N ILE A 53 -0.03 -16.80 -4.49
CA ILE A 53 0.91 -17.64 -5.25
C ILE A 53 2.31 -17.49 -4.67
N ARG A 54 2.69 -16.26 -4.33
CA ARG A 54 4.01 -15.93 -3.78
C ARG A 54 4.06 -15.95 -2.25
N GLU A 55 2.90 -16.11 -1.61
CA GLU A 55 2.69 -15.97 -0.17
C GLU A 55 3.28 -14.65 0.35
N LEU A 56 2.94 -13.55 -0.32
CA LEU A 56 3.57 -12.24 -0.14
C LEU A 56 2.55 -11.17 0.26
N HIS A 57 2.80 -10.52 1.40
CA HIS A 57 2.05 -9.34 1.85
C HIS A 57 2.57 -8.10 1.13
N ILE A 58 1.71 -7.40 0.40
CA ILE A 58 2.07 -6.21 -0.37
C ILE A 58 1.33 -5.01 0.21
N PHE A 59 2.08 -4.00 0.64
CA PHE A 59 1.57 -2.69 1.00
C PHE A 59 1.87 -1.73 -0.15
N GLN A 60 0.85 -1.38 -0.92
CA GLN A 60 0.96 -0.44 -2.02
C GLN A 60 0.66 0.96 -1.49
N VAL A 61 1.57 1.90 -1.71
CA VAL A 61 1.44 3.29 -1.31
C VAL A 61 1.51 4.16 -2.55
N THR A 62 0.40 4.80 -2.89
CA THR A 62 0.27 5.68 -4.04
C THR A 62 0.18 7.12 -3.56
N LEU A 63 1.20 7.91 -3.87
CA LEU A 63 1.26 9.33 -3.58
C LEU A 63 0.70 10.14 -4.76
N PRO A 64 0.29 11.41 -4.56
CA PRO A 64 -0.22 12.24 -5.65
C PRO A 64 0.77 12.32 -6.82
N SER A 65 0.29 12.29 -8.07
CA SER A 65 1.11 12.30 -9.30
C SER A 65 2.11 13.47 -9.39
N LYS A 66 1.81 14.60 -8.75
CA LYS A 66 2.72 15.75 -8.62
C LYS A 66 3.87 15.57 -7.63
N THR A 67 3.99 14.41 -6.98
CA THR A 67 5.05 14.15 -5.99
C THR A 67 6.38 13.98 -6.70
N SER A 68 7.39 14.74 -6.28
CA SER A 68 8.71 14.69 -6.91
C SER A 68 9.43 13.38 -6.61
N MET A 69 10.36 12.96 -7.47
CA MET A 69 11.20 11.78 -7.22
C MET A 69 11.97 11.89 -5.90
N ALA A 70 12.52 13.07 -5.59
CA ALA A 70 13.22 13.31 -4.33
C ALA A 70 12.31 13.14 -3.10
N ASP A 71 11.03 13.49 -3.21
CA ASP A 71 10.06 13.23 -2.14
C ASP A 71 9.71 11.75 -2.02
N LEU A 72 9.61 11.02 -3.14
CA LEU A 72 9.42 9.56 -3.13
C LEU A 72 10.59 8.84 -2.47
N GLU A 73 11.82 9.24 -2.79
CA GLU A 73 13.04 8.69 -2.18
C GLU A 73 13.10 9.00 -0.68
N TYR A 74 12.82 10.24 -0.29
CA TYR A 74 12.68 10.62 1.12
C TYR A 74 11.66 9.74 1.84
N PHE A 75 10.49 9.55 1.24
CA PHE A 75 9.40 8.77 1.85
C PHE A 75 9.78 7.29 2.00
N ARG A 76 10.38 6.70 0.96
CA ARG A 76 10.95 5.34 0.99
C ARG A 76 11.96 5.19 2.13
N ASP A 77 12.92 6.08 2.22
CA ASP A 77 14.01 6.01 3.20
C ASP A 77 13.50 6.21 4.62
N TYR A 78 12.48 7.06 4.78
CA TYR A 78 11.80 7.25 6.06
C TYR A 78 11.09 5.97 6.51
N ILE A 79 10.31 5.32 5.64
CA ILE A 79 9.67 4.02 5.95
C ILE A 79 10.70 2.97 6.33
N GLN A 80 11.81 2.86 5.58
CA GLN A 80 12.89 1.93 5.90
C GLN A 80 13.49 2.20 7.28
N THR A 81 13.66 3.47 7.63
CA THR A 81 14.16 3.89 8.94
C THR A 81 13.20 3.52 10.05
N LEU A 82 11.89 3.75 9.87
CA LEU A 82 10.86 3.35 10.84
C LEU A 82 10.85 1.84 11.06
N ARG A 83 10.91 1.04 9.98
CA ARG A 83 10.98 -0.43 10.06
C ARG A 83 12.18 -0.89 10.88
N LYS A 84 13.37 -0.34 10.62
CA LYS A 84 14.59 -0.66 11.40
C LYS A 84 14.43 -0.30 12.88
N SER A 85 13.79 0.83 13.17
CA SER A 85 13.58 1.31 14.55
C SER A 85 12.58 0.48 15.35
N ALA A 86 11.57 -0.10 14.68
CA ALA A 86 10.51 -0.87 15.34
C ALA A 86 11.02 -2.16 15.99
N ARG A 87 12.19 -2.68 15.57
CA ARG A 87 12.75 -3.98 16.00
C ARG A 87 11.72 -5.12 15.90
N ALA A 88 10.74 -4.96 15.01
CA ALA A 88 9.64 -5.88 14.81
C ALA A 88 9.56 -6.22 13.33
N VAL A 89 9.25 -7.49 13.06
CA VAL A 89 8.94 -7.93 11.70
C VAL A 89 7.69 -7.23 11.20
N MET A 90 7.65 -6.94 9.90
CA MET A 90 6.57 -6.16 9.30
C MET A 90 5.22 -6.86 9.44
N VAL A 91 5.17 -8.16 9.15
CA VAL A 91 3.99 -9.01 9.36
C VAL A 91 4.45 -10.32 10.03
N SER A 92 3.74 -10.76 11.06
CA SER A 92 3.88 -12.10 11.61
C SER A 92 2.55 -12.77 11.92
N LEU A 93 2.57 -14.10 11.85
CA LEU A 93 1.47 -15.00 12.18
C LEU A 93 1.98 -16.03 13.19
N GLU A 94 1.37 -16.10 14.36
CA GLU A 94 1.79 -17.03 15.44
C GLU A 94 3.29 -16.89 15.76
N GLY A 95 3.79 -15.64 15.76
CA GLY A 95 5.20 -15.33 15.99
C GLY A 95 6.15 -15.65 14.82
N LYS A 96 5.66 -16.23 13.73
CA LYS A 96 6.45 -16.51 12.52
C LYS A 96 6.41 -15.33 11.55
N GLU A 97 7.59 -14.87 11.12
CA GLU A 97 7.72 -13.83 10.10
C GLU A 97 7.06 -14.25 8.78
N GLN A 98 6.32 -13.32 8.18
CA GLN A 98 5.71 -13.48 6.86
C GLN A 98 6.45 -12.62 5.83
N LYS A 99 6.56 -13.11 4.59
CA LYS A 99 7.15 -12.34 3.49
C LYS A 99 6.32 -11.09 3.24
N SER A 100 6.97 -9.94 3.13
CA SER A 100 6.29 -8.67 2.91
C SER A 100 7.12 -7.70 2.10
N THR A 101 6.45 -6.85 1.34
CA THR A 101 7.05 -5.77 0.56
C THR A 101 6.19 -4.50 0.62
N VAL A 102 6.84 -3.36 0.38
CA VAL A 102 6.18 -2.06 0.24
C VAL A 102 6.49 -1.56 -1.17
N VAL A 103 5.46 -1.24 -1.92
CA VAL A 103 5.57 -0.64 -3.26
C VAL A 103 5.15 0.81 -3.13
N ILE A 104 5.99 1.73 -3.58
CA ILE A 104 5.73 3.18 -3.51
C ILE A 104 5.71 3.70 -4.94
N SER A 105 4.62 4.36 -5.31
CA SER A 105 4.47 5.02 -6.61
C SER A 105 3.89 6.42 -6.45
N ALA A 106 4.07 7.25 -7.47
CA ALA A 106 3.27 8.45 -7.69
C ALA A 106 2.86 8.44 -9.16
N ASP A 107 1.82 7.66 -9.46
CA ASP A 107 1.23 7.59 -10.79
C ASP A 107 -0.28 7.66 -10.68
N GLU A 108 -0.91 8.29 -11.67
CA GLU A 108 -2.27 7.94 -12.05
C GLU A 108 -2.17 6.55 -12.67
N ASP A 109 -2.21 5.49 -11.87
CA ASP A 109 -2.36 4.15 -12.40
C ASP A 109 -3.72 4.12 -13.12
N VAL A 110 -3.68 4.40 -14.43
CA VAL A 110 -4.79 4.14 -15.34
C VAL A 110 -5.11 2.67 -15.14
N ASN A 111 -6.25 2.42 -14.50
CA ASN A 111 -6.73 1.09 -14.26
C ASN A 111 -6.97 0.46 -15.64
N GLU A 112 -6.03 -0.36 -16.14
CA GLU A 112 -6.13 -1.00 -17.46
C GLU A 112 -7.45 -1.80 -17.61
N TYR A 113 -8.05 -2.23 -16.49
CA TYR A 113 -9.38 -2.83 -16.47
C TYR A 113 -10.52 -1.84 -16.78
N GLN A 114 -10.42 -0.57 -16.40
CA GLN A 114 -11.39 0.47 -16.80
C GLN A 114 -11.24 0.80 -18.28
N VAL A 115 -10.00 0.95 -18.78
CA VAL A 115 -9.73 1.26 -20.20
C VAL A 115 -10.27 0.16 -21.11
N ARG A 116 -10.07 -1.12 -20.76
CA ARG A 116 -10.63 -2.24 -21.54
C ARG A 116 -12.17 -2.25 -21.56
N ARG A 117 -12.83 -1.81 -20.49
CA ARG A 117 -14.29 -1.75 -20.40
C ARG A 117 -14.86 -0.62 -21.27
N GLU A 118 -14.26 0.56 -21.19
CA GLU A 118 -14.65 1.71 -22.01
C GLU A 118 -14.38 1.47 -23.50
N THR A 119 -13.30 0.75 -23.85
CA THR A 119 -12.99 0.40 -25.25
C THR A 119 -13.97 -0.63 -25.83
N HIS A 120 -14.55 -1.52 -25.00
CA HIS A 120 -15.54 -2.52 -25.45
C HIS A 120 -16.95 -1.94 -25.65
N GLU A 121 -17.29 -0.81 -25.03
CA GLU A 121 -18.59 -0.15 -25.21
C GLU A 121 -18.68 0.70 -26.50
N VAL A 122 -17.56 0.93 -27.20
CA VAL A 122 -17.53 1.73 -28.43
C VAL A 122 -17.63 0.92 -29.74
N HIS A 123 -17.92 -0.38 -29.67
CA HIS A 123 -18.42 -1.10 -30.85
C HIS A 123 -19.94 -1.11 -30.82
N PRO A 124 -20.62 -0.20 -31.56
CA PRO A 124 -22.04 -0.35 -31.77
C PRO A 124 -22.24 -1.68 -32.49
N MET A 125 -23.00 -2.57 -31.86
CA MET A 125 -23.61 -3.72 -32.50
C MET A 125 -24.35 -3.20 -33.74
N ASP A 126 -23.75 -3.42 -34.90
CA ASP A 126 -24.37 -3.20 -36.20
C ASP A 126 -25.49 -4.24 -36.35
N ARG A 127 -26.64 -3.94 -35.74
CA ARG A 127 -27.90 -4.61 -36.00
C ARG A 127 -28.47 -4.03 -37.28
N SER A 128 -27.89 -4.44 -38.40
CA SER A 128 -28.56 -4.34 -39.68
C SER A 128 -29.59 -5.48 -39.79
N HIS A 129 -30.84 -5.14 -39.47
CA HIS A 129 -32.04 -5.85 -39.92
C HIS A 129 -32.31 -5.56 -41.40
N SER A 130 -33.10 -6.46 -42.03
CA SER A 130 -33.74 -6.42 -43.36
C SER A 130 -33.06 -7.37 -44.35
N HIS A 131 -33.73 -8.28 -45.05
CA HIS A 131 -35.15 -8.56 -45.27
C HIS A 131 -35.25 -10.00 -45.79
#